data_AF-A0A2P2L316-F1
#
_entry.id   AF-A0A2P2L316-F1
#
_cell.length_a   1.000
_cell.length_b   1.000
_cell.length_c   1.000
_cell.angle_alpha   90.00
_cell.angle_beta   90.00
_cell.angle_gamma   90.00
#
_symmetry.space_group_name_H-M   'P 1'
#
loop_
_entity.id
_entity.type
_entity.pdbx_description
1 polymer ?
#
loop_
_entity_poly.entity_id
_entity_poly.type
_entity_poly.pdbx_seq_one_letter_code
_entity_poly.pdbx_strand_id
1 'polypeptide(L)'
;MEMPSEFDRLLFFEHARKTAEAAYATNPLDAENLTRWGGALLELAQFQNVPDSKKMILDGISKLEEALPIEPNKHDTIWCLGNAHTSYAFLTPDQREAREYFEKATVYFQQAVDEVLFSCKTLHFGVLLYGNVSPVHISHI
;
A
#
# COMPACT_ATOMS: atom_id res chain seq x y z
N MET A 1 -19.52 -20.43 8.12
CA MET A 1 -18.20 -20.13 7.54
C MET A 1 -17.21 -20.38 8.66
N GLU A 2 -16.47 -21.49 8.62
CA GLU A 2 -15.42 -21.75 9.60
C GLU A 2 -14.37 -20.65 9.46
N MET A 3 -14.10 -19.93 10.54
CA MET A 3 -12.99 -18.98 10.57
C MET A 3 -11.72 -19.77 10.27
N PRO A 4 -10.96 -19.41 9.21
CA PRO A 4 -9.65 -20.03 8.99
C PRO A 4 -8.87 -19.94 10.29
N SER A 5 -8.23 -21.05 10.68
CA SER A 5 -7.43 -21.02 11.89
C SER A 5 -6.32 -19.98 11.73
N GLU A 6 -5.85 -19.42 12.84
CA GLU A 6 -4.70 -18.50 12.84
C GLU A 6 -3.49 -19.11 12.10
N PHE A 7 -3.36 -20.44 12.18
CA PHE A 7 -2.38 -21.23 11.45
C PHE A 7 -2.58 -21.18 9.93
N ASP A 8 -3.81 -21.30 9.43
CA ASP A 8 -4.11 -21.21 8.00
C ASP A 8 -3.81 -19.81 7.45
N ARG A 9 -4.10 -18.77 8.24
CA ARG A 9 -3.78 -17.38 7.89
C ARG A 9 -2.26 -17.16 7.84
N LEU A 10 -1.53 -17.69 8.81
CA LEU A 10 -0.07 -17.61 8.83
C LEU A 10 0.56 -18.36 7.64
N LEU A 11 0.06 -19.55 7.32
CA LEU A 11 0.50 -20.33 6.16
C LEU A 11 0.25 -19.58 4.85
N PHE A 12 -0.92 -18.93 4.73
CA PHE A 12 -1.27 -18.12 3.57
C PHE A 12 -0.27 -16.98 3.36
N PHE A 13 0.07 -16.23 4.41
CA PHE A 13 1.02 -15.11 4.29
C PHE A 13 2.47 -15.56 4.08
N GLU A 14 2.90 -16.68 4.68
CA GLU A 14 4.21 -17.26 4.38
C GLU A 14 4.30 -17.71 2.91
N HIS A 15 3.25 -18.34 2.39
CA HIS A 15 3.19 -18.71 0.99
C HIS A 15 3.22 -17.47 0.09
N ALA A 16 2.49 -16.41 0.44
CA ALA A 16 2.50 -15.14 -0.27
C ALA A 16 3.91 -14.51 -0.27
N ARG A 17 4.60 -14.49 0.89
CA ARG A 17 5.97 -14.00 1.02
C ARG A 17 6.94 -14.75 0.12
N LYS A 18 6.92 -16.10 0.15
CA LYS A 18 7.80 -16.93 -0.69
C LYS A 18 7.52 -16.79 -2.17
N THR A 19 6.24 -16.73 -2.54
CA THR A 19 5.82 -16.51 -3.93
C THR A 19 6.32 -15.16 -4.42
N ALA A 20 6.19 -14.13 -3.59
CA ALA A 20 6.64 -12.79 -3.94
C ALA A 20 8.16 -12.68 -4.02
N GLU A 21 8.89 -13.36 -3.14
CA GLU A 21 10.35 -13.48 -3.19
C GLU A 21 10.81 -14.16 -4.49
N ALA A 22 10.16 -15.24 -4.90
CA ALA A 22 10.46 -15.92 -6.17
C ALA A 22 10.14 -15.04 -7.39
N ALA A 23 9.02 -14.32 -7.36
CA ALA A 23 8.64 -13.39 -8.41
C ALA A 23 9.58 -12.17 -8.47
N TYR A 24 10.12 -11.73 -7.34
CA TYR A 24 11.11 -10.65 -7.31
C TYR A 24 12.44 -11.08 -7.96
N ALA A 25 12.84 -12.35 -7.79
CA ALA A 25 14.03 -12.89 -8.44
C ALA A 25 13.91 -12.94 -9.97
N THR A 26 12.69 -13.05 -10.52
CA THR A 26 12.45 -13.03 -11.97
C THR A 26 12.17 -11.63 -12.51
N ASN A 27 11.44 -10.80 -11.75
CA ASN A 27 11.11 -9.43 -12.09
C ASN A 27 11.16 -8.51 -10.85
N PRO A 28 12.30 -7.84 -10.58
CA PRO A 28 12.44 -6.96 -9.43
C PRO A 28 11.71 -5.63 -9.59
N LEU A 29 11.18 -5.33 -10.79
CA LEU A 29 10.47 -4.10 -11.10
C LEU A 29 8.95 -4.29 -11.12
N ASP A 30 8.44 -5.33 -10.45
CA ASP A 30 7.01 -5.53 -10.28
C ASP A 30 6.52 -4.86 -8.98
N ALA A 31 5.92 -3.67 -9.14
CA ALA A 31 5.37 -2.91 -8.02
C ALA A 31 4.28 -3.67 -7.28
N GLU A 32 3.39 -4.39 -7.98
CA GLU A 32 2.30 -5.13 -7.33
C GLU A 32 2.84 -6.29 -6.48
N ASN A 33 3.84 -7.00 -7.00
CA ASN A 33 4.51 -8.05 -6.26
C ASN A 33 5.21 -7.52 -5.01
N LEU A 34 5.93 -6.39 -5.13
CA LEU A 34 6.57 -5.72 -4.00
C LEU A 34 5.56 -5.25 -2.94
N THR A 35 4.41 -4.70 -3.36
CA THR A 35 3.33 -4.31 -2.44
C THR A 35 2.77 -5.52 -1.71
N ARG A 36 2.50 -6.63 -2.41
CA ARG A 36 2.03 -7.88 -1.80
C ARG A 36 3.07 -8.46 -0.84
N TRP A 37 4.36 -8.39 -1.19
CA TRP A 37 5.44 -8.86 -0.32
C TRP A 37 5.50 -8.05 0.97
N GLY A 38 5.51 -6.72 0.87
CA GLY A 38 5.49 -5.83 2.04
C GLY A 38 4.27 -6.07 2.92
N GLY A 39 3.07 -6.17 2.33
CA GLY A 39 1.84 -6.49 3.07
C GLY A 39 1.90 -7.83 3.80
N ALA A 40 2.39 -8.89 3.14
CA ALA A 40 2.55 -10.21 3.76
C ALA A 40 3.54 -10.17 4.94
N LEU A 41 4.63 -9.40 4.84
CA LEU A 41 5.59 -9.23 5.94
C LEU A 41 4.96 -8.52 7.14
N LEU A 42 4.13 -7.51 6.93
CA LEU A 42 3.41 -6.82 8.01
C LEU A 42 2.42 -7.73 8.73
N GLU A 43 1.74 -8.59 7.99
CA GLU A 43 0.81 -9.57 8.56
C GLU A 43 1.56 -10.65 9.34
N LEU A 44 2.67 -11.17 8.81
CA LEU A 44 3.52 -12.14 9.52
C LEU A 44 4.16 -11.56 10.77
N ALA A 45 4.53 -10.28 10.76
CA ALA A 45 5.14 -9.60 11.90
C ALA A 45 4.25 -9.62 13.16
N GLN A 46 2.93 -9.66 13.00
CA GLN A 46 1.99 -9.70 14.14
C GLN A 46 2.09 -10.98 14.97
N PHE A 47 2.61 -12.07 14.38
CA PHE A 47 2.73 -13.38 15.03
C PHE A 47 4.13 -13.65 15.60
N GLN A 48 5.08 -12.72 15.41
CA GLN A 48 6.46 -12.87 15.86
C GLN A 48 6.70 -12.16 17.19
N ASN A 49 7.88 -12.39 17.77
CA ASN A 49 8.35 -11.62 18.91
C ASN A 49 8.66 -10.19 18.50
N VAL A 50 8.48 -9.21 19.40
CA VAL A 50 8.77 -7.79 19.17
C VAL A 50 10.04 -7.49 18.35
N PRO A 51 11.24 -8.03 18.66
CA PRO A 51 12.44 -7.76 17.86
C PRO A 51 12.34 -8.29 16.42
N ASP A 52 11.78 -9.49 16.24
CA ASP A 52 11.61 -10.12 14.93
C ASP A 52 10.51 -9.39 14.13
N SER A 53 9.40 -9.02 14.78
CA SER A 53 8.33 -8.21 14.21
C SER A 53 8.86 -6.88 13.68
N LYS A 54 9.68 -6.17 14.46
CA LYS A 54 10.32 -4.91 14.02
C LYS A 54 11.17 -5.12 12.77
N LYS A 55 11.98 -6.18 12.75
CA LYS A 55 12.81 -6.51 11.59
C LYS A 55 11.96 -6.78 10.36
N MET A 56 10.92 -7.61 10.48
CA MET A 56 10.01 -7.93 9.38
C MET A 56 9.26 -6.69 8.87
N ILE A 57 8.87 -5.78 9.76
CA ILE A 57 8.25 -4.50 9.38
C ILE A 57 9.22 -3.62 8.61
N LEU A 58 10.48 -3.50 9.05
CA LEU A 58 11.51 -2.74 8.33
C LEU A 58 11.80 -3.34 6.95
N ASP A 59 11.89 -4.66 6.86
CA ASP A 59 12.05 -5.36 5.58
C ASP A 59 10.85 -5.09 4.67
N GLY A 60 9.63 -5.10 5.21
CA GLY A 60 8.40 -4.75 4.50
C GLY A 60 8.38 -3.30 4.01
N ILE A 61 8.84 -2.35 4.83
CA ILE A 61 8.99 -0.93 4.45
C ILE A 61 9.95 -0.81 3.27
N SER A 62 11.12 -1.45 3.33
CA SER A 62 12.09 -1.42 2.22
C SER A 62 11.47 -1.88 0.91
N LYS A 63 10.69 -2.97 0.93
CA LYS A 63 10.03 -3.48 -0.28
C LYS A 63 8.94 -2.56 -0.82
N LEU A 64 8.19 -1.91 0.07
CA LEU A 64 7.19 -0.92 -0.33
C LEU A 64 7.81 0.36 -0.88
N GLU A 65 8.93 0.81 -0.30
CA GLU A 65 9.70 1.96 -0.80
C GLU A 65 10.32 1.67 -2.17
N GLU A 66 10.75 0.43 -2.45
CA GLU A 66 11.17 -0.01 -3.78
C GLU A 66 10.02 0.02 -4.80
N ALA A 67 8.77 -0.18 -4.37
CA ALA A 67 7.59 -0.15 -5.25
C ALA A 67 7.15 1.27 -5.63
N LEU A 68 7.35 2.26 -4.75
CA LEU A 68 6.96 3.66 -4.99
C LEU A 68 7.50 4.28 -6.30
N PRO A 69 8.79 4.17 -6.65
CA PRO A 69 9.30 4.77 -7.89
C PRO A 69 8.82 4.02 -9.15
N ILE A 70 8.41 2.76 -9.02
CA ILE A 70 7.92 1.95 -10.14
C ILE A 70 6.47 2.33 -10.45
N GLU A 71 5.62 2.38 -9.43
CA GLU A 71 4.21 2.74 -9.57
C GLU A 71 3.80 3.77 -8.50
N PRO A 72 4.10 5.06 -8.73
CA PRO A 72 3.86 6.11 -7.73
C PRO A 72 2.38 6.39 -7.45
N ASN A 73 1.48 5.98 -8.35
CA ASN A 73 0.04 6.19 -8.22
C ASN A 73 -0.68 5.03 -7.51
N LYS A 74 0.05 4.07 -6.95
CA LYS A 74 -0.58 2.94 -6.26
C LYS A 74 -0.92 3.33 -4.82
N HIS A 75 -2.18 3.73 -4.61
CA HIS A 75 -2.70 4.05 -3.27
C HIS A 75 -2.45 2.94 -2.24
N ASP A 76 -2.44 1.68 -2.67
CA ASP A 76 -2.26 0.51 -1.79
C ASP A 76 -0.86 0.48 -1.20
N THR A 77 0.17 0.78 -1.99
CA THR A 77 1.57 0.83 -1.52
C THR A 77 1.74 1.92 -0.47
N ILE A 78 1.20 3.10 -0.73
CA ILE A 78 1.29 4.25 0.16
C ILE A 78 0.53 3.97 1.46
N TRP A 79 -0.67 3.38 1.37
CA TRP A 79 -1.44 2.94 2.54
C TRP A 79 -0.70 1.89 3.37
N CYS A 80 -0.10 0.89 2.72
CA CYS A 80 0.71 -0.12 3.38
C CYS A 80 1.93 0.48 4.10
N LEU A 81 2.58 1.51 3.55
CA LEU A 81 3.68 2.22 4.21
C LEU A 81 3.22 2.93 5.49
N GLY A 82 2.07 3.59 5.44
CA GLY A 82 1.46 4.20 6.62
C GLY A 82 1.18 3.18 7.73
N ASN A 83 0.61 2.02 7.36
CA ASN A 83 0.36 0.92 8.29
C ASN A 83 1.66 0.33 8.84
N ALA A 84 2.69 0.19 8.02
CA ALA A 84 3.99 -0.32 8.44
C ALA A 84 4.63 0.56 9.51
N HIS A 85 4.67 1.88 9.29
CA HIS A 85 5.20 2.82 10.27
C HIS A 85 4.36 2.87 11.55
N THR A 86 3.04 2.78 11.43
CA THR A 86 2.12 2.68 12.58
C THR A 86 2.43 1.44 13.42
N SER A 87 2.55 0.26 12.78
CA SER A 87 2.92 -0.98 13.47
C SER A 87 4.30 -0.91 14.11
N TYR A 88 5.29 -0.29 13.45
CA TYR A 88 6.62 -0.09 14.02
C TYR A 88 6.57 0.83 15.26
N ALA A 89 5.78 1.90 15.20
CA ALA A 89 5.58 2.83 16.31
C ALA A 89 4.96 2.12 17.53
N PHE A 90 3.95 1.26 17.33
CA PHE A 90 3.34 0.47 18.40
C PHE A 90 4.31 -0.49 19.09
N LEU A 91 5.27 -1.03 18.35
CA LEU A 91 6.31 -1.91 18.89
C LEU A 91 7.46 -1.13 19.57
N THR A 92 7.45 0.20 19.49
CA THR A 92 8.53 1.05 19.99
C THR A 92 8.18 1.60 21.37
N PRO A 93 8.93 1.22 22.43
CA PRO A 93 8.62 1.65 23.79
C PRO A 93 8.99 3.12 24.06
N ASP A 94 9.94 3.69 23.32
CA ASP A 94 10.27 5.11 23.41
C ASP A 94 9.21 5.94 22.68
N GLN A 95 8.49 6.78 23.42
CA GLN A 95 7.40 7.59 22.88
C GLN A 95 7.87 8.66 21.89
N ARG A 96 9.09 9.19 22.03
CA ARG A 96 9.62 10.18 21.08
C ARG A 96 9.94 9.51 19.75
N GLU A 97 10.60 8.36 19.80
CA GLU A 97 10.87 7.57 18.58
C GLU A 97 9.55 7.12 17.94
N ALA A 98 8.61 6.56 18.70
CA ALA A 98 7.31 6.15 18.19
C ALA A 98 6.54 7.31 17.55
N ARG A 99 6.62 8.52 18.12
CA ARG A 99 5.99 9.72 17.55
C ARG A 99 6.52 10.07 16.16
N GLU A 100 7.83 9.97 15.94
CA GLU A 100 8.40 10.21 14.61
C GLU A 100 7.82 9.25 13.57
N TYR A 101 7.62 7.99 13.94
CA TYR A 101 6.99 6.99 13.06
C TYR A 101 5.50 7.26 12.83
N PHE A 102 4.75 7.70 13.84
CA PHE A 102 3.35 8.11 13.66
C PHE A 102 3.21 9.36 12.78
N GLU A 103 4.12 10.32 12.90
CA GLU A 103 4.16 11.51 12.04
C GLU A 103 4.44 11.10 10.58
N LYS A 104 5.40 10.20 10.34
CA LYS A 104 5.64 9.62 9.01
C LYS A 104 4.42 8.88 8.47
N ALA A 105 3.77 8.05 9.29
CA ALA A 105 2.55 7.33 8.88
C ALA A 105 1.45 8.30 8.45
N THR A 106 1.27 9.40 9.19
CA THR A 106 0.28 10.44 8.87
C THR A 106 0.56 11.08 7.51
N VAL A 107 1.82 11.35 7.18
CA VAL A 107 2.22 11.89 5.87
C VAL A 107 1.85 10.92 4.75
N TYR A 108 2.15 9.62 4.91
CA TYR A 108 1.80 8.62 3.91
C TYR A 108 0.28 8.46 3.76
N PHE A 109 -0.49 8.43 4.86
CA PHE A 109 -1.94 8.36 4.77
C PHE A 109 -2.54 9.59 4.07
N GLN A 110 -2.00 10.78 4.33
CA GLN A 110 -2.43 11.99 3.61
C GLN A 110 -2.13 11.89 2.11
N GLN A 111 -0.94 11.41 1.72
CA GLN A 111 -0.59 11.16 0.32
C GLN A 111 -1.52 10.15 -0.35
N ALA A 112 -1.87 9.07 0.34
CA ALA A 112 -2.80 8.07 -0.18
C ALA A 112 -4.20 8.67 -0.42
N VAL A 113 -4.69 9.50 0.51
CA VAL A 113 -5.98 10.20 0.35
C VAL A 113 -5.92 11.22 -0.79
N ASP A 114 -4.84 11.97 -0.89
CA ASP A 114 -4.68 13.01 -1.91
C ASP A 114 -4.61 12.41 -3.33
N GLU A 115 -3.95 11.27 -3.50
CA GLU A 115 -3.98 10.52 -4.77
C GLU A 115 -5.41 10.13 -5.13
N VAL A 116 -6.12 9.45 -4.21
CA VAL A 116 -7.48 8.96 -4.46
C VAL A 116 -8.42 10.13 -4.79
N LEU A 117 -8.27 11.26 -4.09
CA LEU A 117 -9.04 12.47 -4.38
C LEU A 117 -8.68 13.09 -5.73
N PHE A 118 -7.41 13.06 -6.15
CA PHE A 118 -6.96 13.55 -7.45
C PHE A 118 -7.48 12.68 -8.59
N SER A 119 -7.43 11.36 -8.44
CA SER A 119 -8.01 10.39 -9.39
C SER A 119 -9.52 10.62 -9.54
N CYS A 120 -10.24 10.79 -8.43
CA CYS A 120 -11.69 11.03 -8.43
C CYS A 120 -12.08 12.40 -9.04
N LYS A 121 -11.30 13.47 -8.77
CA LYS A 121 -11.49 14.78 -9.41
C LYS A 121 -11.21 14.75 -10.91
N THR A 122 -10.19 14.00 -11.33
CA THR A 122 -9.85 13.83 -12.76
C THR A 122 -10.98 13.11 -13.51
N LEU A 123 -11.60 12.09 -12.90
CA LEU A 123 -12.79 11.44 -13.43
C LEU A 123 -13.99 12.40 -13.55
N HIS A 124 -14.21 13.27 -12.55
CA HIS A 124 -15.31 14.24 -12.59
C HIS A 124 -15.13 15.31 -13.69
N PHE A 125 -13.90 15.77 -13.93
CA PHE A 125 -13.60 16.67 -15.06
C PHE A 125 -13.63 15.95 -16.41
N GLY A 126 -13.23 14.68 -16.49
CA GLY A 126 -13.32 13.86 -17.71
C GLY A 126 -14.76 13.64 -18.19
N VAL A 127 -15.71 13.39 -17.28
CA VAL A 127 -17.13 13.27 -17.63
C VAL A 127 -17.73 14.59 -18.11
N LEU A 128 -17.29 15.73 -17.56
CA LEU A 128 -17.75 17.06 -18.00
C LEU A 128 -17.19 17.46 -19.38
N LEU A 129 -16.00 17.00 -19.75
CA LEU A 129 -15.40 17.32 -21.05
C LEU A 129 -15.87 16.41 -22.19
N TYR A 130 -16.27 15.16 -21.91
CA TYR A 130 -16.78 14.22 -22.93
C TYR A 130 -18.33 14.17 -23.03
N GLY A 131 -19.05 14.82 -22.12
CA GLY A 131 -20.53 14.86 -22.11
C GLY A 131 -21.18 15.93 -22.99
N ASN A 132 -20.42 16.69 -23.80
CA ASN A 132 -20.96 17.82 -24.59
C ASN A 132 -20.62 17.75 -26.09
N VAL A 133 -20.75 16.56 -26.70
CA VAL A 133 -20.76 16.44 -28.17
C VAL A 133 -22.19 16.58 -28.71
N SER A 134 -22.54 17.85 -28.97
CA SER A 134 -23.46 18.39 -29.99
C SER A 134 -24.95 18.03 -29.98
N PRO A 135 -25.80 19.06 -30.27
CA PRO A 135 -26.64 18.99 -31.46
C PRO A 135 -26.24 20.08 -32.45
N VAL A 136 -25.97 19.61 -33.67
CA VAL A 136 -25.72 20.39 -34.88
C VAL A 136 -26.84 21.42 -35.07
N HIS A 137 -26.44 22.67 -35.35
CA HIS A 137 -27.30 23.77 -35.77
C HIS A 137 -28.28 23.35 -36.87
N ILE A 138 -29.58 23.45 -36.59
CA ILE A 138 -30.59 23.73 -37.60
C ILE A 138 -30.81 25.25 -37.57
N SER A 139 -30.43 25.94 -38.65
CA SER A 139 -31.09 27.12 -39.23
C SER A 139 -30.10 27.83 -40.15
N HIS A 140 -30.35 27.79 -41.46
CA HIS A 140 -30.34 28.97 -42.33
C HIS A 140 -30.90 28.60 -43.71
N ILE A 141 -31.76 29.52 -44.21
CA ILE A 141 -32.46 29.64 -45.49
C ILE A 141 -33.86 29.02 -45.50
#